data_AF-A0A2M7Y8U7-F1
#
_entry.id   AF-A0A2M7Y8U7-F1
#
_cell.length_a   1.000
_cell.length_b   1.000
_cell.length_c   1.000
_cell.angle_alpha   90.00
_cell.angle_beta   90.00
_cell.angle_gamma   90.00
#
_symmetry.space_group_name_H-M   'P 1'
#
loop_
_entity.id
_entity.type
_entity.pdbx_description
1 polymer ?
#
loop_
_entity_poly.entity_id
_entity_poly.type
_entity_poly.pdbx_seq_one_letter_code
_entity_poly.pdbx_strand_id
1 'polypeptide(L)'
;APCEMCLWQRWPHGAAIILGALAAALGWRAAMALGALAMLIGAGLGVMHVGVEQHWWTGITTCSAAPVGGLSAEQLLAQIMAAPLVRCDEIAWSLFGVSMAGWNALLSLGLAGLFARAYASSSASQ
;
A
#
# COMPACT_ATOMS: atom_id res chain seq x y z
N ALA A 1 -11.73 -0.65 10.41
CA ALA A 1 -11.63 -0.83 8.94
C ALA A 1 -10.27 -0.30 8.47
N PRO A 2 -9.72 -0.71 7.31
CA PRO A 2 -8.47 -0.14 6.80
C PRO A 2 -8.67 1.31 6.34
N CYS A 3 -7.67 2.16 6.55
CA CYS A 3 -7.64 3.51 6.00
C CYS A 3 -7.34 3.48 4.49
N GLU A 4 -7.48 4.61 3.79
CA GLU A 4 -7.25 4.67 2.34
C GLU A 4 -5.81 4.31 1.95
N MET A 5 -4.81 4.77 2.71
CA MET A 5 -3.40 4.49 2.45
C MET A 5 -3.08 3.00 2.63
N CYS A 6 -3.72 2.34 3.61
CA CYS A 6 -3.67 0.88 3.76
C CYS A 6 -4.24 0.15 2.53
N LEU A 7 -5.28 0.69 1.89
CA LEU A 7 -5.83 0.12 0.66
C LEU A 7 -4.87 0.31 -0.52
N TRP A 8 -4.20 1.46 -0.63
CA TRP A 8 -3.21 1.71 -1.67
C TRP A 8 -2.05 0.71 -1.61
N GLN A 9 -1.59 0.37 -0.40
CA GLN A 9 -0.53 -0.62 -0.19
C GLN A 9 -0.91 -2.03 -0.69
N ARG A 10 -2.20 -2.36 -0.85
CA ARG A 10 -2.64 -3.68 -1.34
C ARG A 10 -2.46 -3.86 -2.85
N TRP A 11 -2.58 -2.81 -3.64
CA TRP A 11 -2.49 -2.90 -5.10
C TRP A 11 -1.12 -3.41 -5.58
N PRO A 12 0.02 -2.92 -5.06
CA PRO A 12 1.34 -3.51 -5.33
C PRO A 12 1.42 -5.01 -5.05
N HIS A 13 0.81 -5.49 -3.96
CA HIS A 13 0.79 -6.92 -3.63
C HIS A 13 -0.01 -7.73 -4.64
N GLY A 14 -1.19 -7.24 -5.03
CA GLY A 14 -1.99 -7.86 -6.08
C GLY A 14 -1.22 -7.96 -7.41
N ALA A 15 -0.54 -6.88 -7.82
CA ALA A 15 0.30 -6.87 -9.00
C ALA A 15 1.46 -7.88 -8.90
N ALA A 16 2.17 -7.92 -7.76
CA ALA A 16 3.27 -8.86 -7.56
C ALA A 16 2.82 -10.32 -7.54
N ILE A 17 1.63 -10.64 -7.01
CA ILE A 17 1.08 -12.00 -7.07
C ILE A 17 0.86 -12.43 -8.52
N ILE A 18 0.23 -11.57 -9.33
CA ILE A 18 -0.02 -11.86 -10.76
C ILE A 18 1.31 -12.01 -11.51
N LEU A 19 2.24 -11.08 -11.31
CA LEU A 19 3.55 -11.11 -11.97
C LEU A 19 4.39 -12.32 -11.55
N GLY A 20 4.36 -12.69 -10.27
CA GLY A 20 5.01 -13.89 -9.76
C GLY A 20 4.42 -15.16 -10.36
N ALA A 21 3.10 -15.25 -10.48
CA ALA A 21 2.43 -16.38 -11.13
C ALA A 21 2.80 -16.48 -12.61
N LEU A 22 2.82 -15.36 -13.34
CA LEU A 22 3.23 -15.32 -14.75
C LEU A 22 4.70 -15.69 -14.93
N ALA A 23 5.58 -15.22 -14.04
CA ALA A 23 7.00 -15.60 -14.04
C ALA A 23 7.17 -17.10 -13.83
N ALA A 24 6.42 -17.69 -12.89
CA ALA A 24 6.48 -19.13 -12.59
C ALA A 24 5.90 -20.00 -13.70
N ALA A 25 4.76 -19.61 -14.28
CA ALA A 25 4.05 -20.39 -15.29
C ALA A 25 4.69 -20.31 -16.69
N LEU A 26 5.23 -19.14 -17.06
CA LEU A 26 5.70 -18.86 -18.42
C LEU A 26 7.23 -18.65 -18.52
N GLY A 27 7.95 -18.64 -17.40
CA GLY A 27 9.38 -18.29 -17.37
C GLY A 27 9.65 -16.84 -17.78
N TRP A 28 8.64 -15.96 -17.69
CA TRP A 28 8.73 -14.60 -18.22
C TRP A 28 9.65 -13.72 -17.37
N ARG A 29 10.91 -13.57 -17.80
CA ARG A 29 11.94 -12.76 -17.10
C ARG A 29 11.48 -11.34 -16.77
N ALA A 30 10.78 -10.67 -17.70
CA ALA A 30 10.34 -9.30 -17.47
C ALA A 30 9.31 -9.21 -16.33
N ALA A 31 8.51 -10.26 -16.11
CA ALA A 31 7.58 -10.30 -14.97
C ALA A 31 8.31 -10.28 -13.62
N MET A 32 9.51 -10.85 -13.53
CA MET A 32 10.31 -10.77 -12.30
C MET A 32 10.80 -9.35 -12.03
N ALA A 33 11.27 -8.64 -13.06
CA ALA A 33 11.70 -7.24 -12.94
C ALA A 33 10.52 -6.31 -12.59
N LEU A 34 9.36 -6.51 -13.24
CA LEU A 34 8.14 -5.79 -12.93
C LEU A 34 7.63 -6.09 -11.52
N GLY A 35 7.76 -7.34 -11.06
CA GLY A 35 7.41 -7.75 -9.69
C GLY A 35 8.30 -7.06 -8.66
N ALA A 36 9.61 -6.95 -8.93
CA ALA A 36 10.53 -6.17 -8.09
C ALA A 36 10.12 -4.70 -8.02
N LEU A 37 9.80 -4.08 -9.17
CA LEU A 37 9.33 -2.70 -9.23
C LEU A 37 8.01 -2.50 -8.45
N ALA A 38 7.05 -3.40 -8.61
CA ALA A 38 5.79 -3.36 -7.86
C ALA A 38 6.04 -3.39 -6.35
N MET A 39 6.91 -4.28 -5.88
CA MET A 39 7.27 -4.37 -4.46
C MET A 39 8.07 -3.16 -3.95
N LEU A 40 8.92 -2.55 -4.77
CA LEU A 40 9.56 -1.27 -4.43
C LEU A 40 8.55 -0.13 -4.29
N ILE A 41 7.54 -0.07 -5.17
CA ILE A 41 6.44 0.89 -5.04
C ILE A 41 5.67 0.64 -3.73
N GLY A 42 5.36 -0.62 -3.42
CA GLY A 42 4.73 -1.00 -2.15
C GLY A 42 5.53 -0.58 -0.92
N ALA A 43 6.85 -0.75 -0.96
CA ALA A 43 7.76 -0.29 0.08
C ALA A 43 7.74 1.23 0.23
N GLY A 44 7.80 1.97 -0.88
CA GLY A 44 7.70 3.42 -0.91
C GLY A 44 6.38 3.95 -0.34
N LEU A 45 5.25 3.33 -0.69
CA LEU A 45 3.94 3.67 -0.09
C LEU A 45 3.88 3.37 1.41
N GLY A 46 4.54 2.30 1.86
CA GLY A 46 4.68 1.97 3.27
C GLY A 46 5.47 3.05 4.03
N VAL A 47 6.64 3.45 3.53
CA VAL A 47 7.45 4.54 4.12
C VAL A 47 6.68 5.85 4.12
N MET A 48 5.97 6.15 3.03
CA MET A 48 5.16 7.35 2.92
C MET A 48 4.06 7.37 4.01
N HIS A 49 3.39 6.24 4.24
CA HIS A 49 2.39 6.10 5.29
C HIS A 49 2.98 6.19 6.70
N VAL A 50 4.14 5.56 6.95
CA VAL A 50 4.85 5.72 8.23
C VAL A 50 5.16 7.19 8.51
N GLY A 51 5.64 7.96 7.54
CA GLY A 51 5.90 9.37 7.80
C GLY A 51 4.63 10.20 8.01
N VAL A 52 3.46 9.78 7.52
CA VAL A 52 2.18 10.38 7.92
C VAL A 52 1.85 10.02 9.37
N GLU A 53 1.99 8.74 9.77
CA GLU A 53 1.79 8.29 11.16
C GLU A 53 2.75 8.97 12.14
N GLN A 54 4.00 9.21 11.73
CA GLN A 54 5.03 9.91 12.51
C GLN A 54 4.96 11.44 12.35
N HIS A 55 3.98 11.95 11.59
CA HIS A 55 3.77 13.38 11.37
C HIS A 55 4.99 14.11 10.79
N TRP A 56 5.85 13.41 10.03
CA TRP A 56 6.96 13.99 9.29
C TRP A 56 6.47 14.87 8.13
N TRP A 57 5.31 14.54 7.59
CA TRP A 57 4.59 15.32 6.59
C TRP A 57 3.08 15.18 6.82
N THR A 58 2.33 16.18 6.35
CA THR A 58 0.87 16.15 6.40
C THR A 58 0.34 15.01 5.53
N GLY A 59 -0.60 14.23 6.09
CA GLY A 59 -1.31 13.19 5.33
C GLY A 59 -1.97 13.77 4.08
N ILE A 60 -2.03 12.96 3.03
CA ILE A 60 -2.61 13.32 1.73
C ILE A 60 -4.16 13.37 1.79
N THR A 61 -4.71 12.93 2.91
CA THR A 61 -6.13 12.59 3.02
C THR A 61 -6.90 13.82 3.50
N THR A 62 -7.39 14.63 2.57
CA THR A 62 -8.58 15.44 2.85
C THR A 62 -9.74 14.47 3.05
N CYS A 63 -10.51 14.61 4.13
CA CYS A 63 -11.72 13.80 4.34
C CYS A 63 -12.52 13.71 3.03
N SER A 64 -12.60 12.52 2.45
CA SER A 64 -13.42 12.28 1.27
C SER A 64 -14.87 12.27 1.74
N ALA A 65 -15.51 13.44 1.77
CA ALA A 65 -16.94 13.53 2.04
C ALA A 65 -17.72 12.98 0.85
N ALA A 66 -18.82 12.28 1.13
CA ALA A 66 -19.79 11.94 0.10
C ALA A 66 -20.31 13.22 -0.60
N PRO A 67 -20.81 13.14 -1.84
CA PRO A 67 -21.31 14.30 -2.56
C PRO A 67 -22.30 15.11 -1.73
N VAL A 68 -22.02 16.41 -1.55
CA VAL A 68 -22.83 17.32 -0.71
C VAL A 68 -24.03 17.95 -1.43
N GLY A 69 -24.21 17.64 -2.72
CA GLY A 69 -25.26 18.23 -3.55
C GLY A 69 -26.65 17.76 -3.16
N GLY A 70 -27.56 18.72 -2.89
CA GLY A 70 -28.98 18.44 -2.65
C GLY A 70 -29.36 18.04 -1.22
N LEU A 71 -28.43 18.13 -0.26
CA LEU A 71 -28.69 17.85 1.16
C LEU A 71 -29.11 19.12 1.91
N SER A 72 -30.07 19.00 2.82
CA SER A 72 -30.31 20.02 3.85
C SER A 72 -29.15 20.09 4.84
N ALA A 73 -29.06 21.17 5.63
CA ALA A 73 -28.03 21.30 6.66
C ALA A 73 -28.07 20.14 7.68
N GLU A 74 -29.26 19.69 8.06
CA GLU A 74 -29.45 18.57 8.98
C GLU A 74 -29.02 17.24 8.35
N GLN A 75 -29.30 17.04 7.06
CA GLN A 75 -28.91 15.84 6.33
C GLN A 75 -27.39 15.77 6.13
N LEU A 76 -26.77 16.91 5.82
CA LEU A 76 -25.31 17.02 5.72
C LEU A 76 -24.64 16.78 7.08
N LEU A 77 -25.17 17.36 8.15
CA LEU A 77 -24.66 17.14 9.51
C LEU A 77 -24.80 15.66 9.93
N ALA A 78 -25.96 15.04 9.67
CA ALA A 78 -26.18 13.63 9.95
C ALA A 78 -25.21 12.73 9.17
N GLN A 79 -24.92 13.08 7.91
CA GLN A 79 -23.96 12.37 7.07
C GLN A 79 -22.52 12.50 7.60
N ILE A 80 -22.11 13.70 8.01
CA ILE A 80 -20.79 13.94 8.61
C ILE A 80 -20.65 13.13 9.91
N MET A 81 -21.69 13.12 10.75
CA MET A 81 -21.67 12.42 12.04
C MET A 81 -21.73 10.90 11.92
N ALA A 82 -22.29 10.38 10.82
CA ALA A 82 -22.33 8.95 10.54
C ALA A 82 -21.10 8.43 9.77
N ALA A 83 -20.24 9.32 9.26
CA ALA A 83 -19.10 8.91 8.44
C ALA A 83 -18.06 8.14 9.28
N PRO A 84 -17.72 6.90 8.92
CA PRO A 84 -16.65 6.16 9.60
C PRO A 84 -15.30 6.80 9.28
N LEU A 85 -14.77 7.56 10.23
CA LEU A 85 -13.47 8.22 10.13
C LEU A 85 -12.37 7.25 10.56
N VAL A 86 -11.82 6.48 9.62
CA VAL A 86 -10.54 5.78 9.83
C VAL A 86 -9.42 6.69 9.39
N ARG A 87 -8.61 7.12 10.35
CA ARG A 87 -7.49 8.02 10.16
C ARG A 87 -6.26 7.29 9.61
N CYS A 88 -5.54 7.93 8.69
CA CYS A 88 -4.27 7.42 8.17
C CYS A 88 -3.04 7.91 8.97
N ASP A 89 -3.22 8.91 9.81
CA ASP A 89 -2.17 9.47 10.67
C ASP A 89 -2.15 8.86 12.07
N GLU A 90 -3.05 7.91 12.35
CA GLU A 90 -3.04 7.14 13.58
C GLU A 90 -2.58 5.70 13.36
N ILE A 91 -1.69 5.25 14.23
CA ILE A 91 -1.19 3.87 14.23
C ILE A 91 -2.29 2.96 14.79
N ALA A 92 -3.05 2.33 13.91
CA ALA A 92 -4.10 1.40 14.29
C ALA A 92 -3.57 0.10 14.93
N TRP A 93 -2.34 -0.30 14.59
CA TRP A 93 -1.68 -1.49 15.12
C TRP A 93 -0.16 -1.39 15.00
N SER A 94 0.56 -1.92 15.98
CA SER A 94 2.02 -2.04 15.96
C SER A 94 2.50 -3.35 16.59
N LEU A 95 3.70 -3.77 16.18
CA LEU A 95 4.43 -4.89 16.74
C LEU A 95 5.92 -4.53 16.80
N PHE A 96 6.53 -4.74 17.98
CA PHE A 96 7.92 -4.36 18.27
C PHE A 96 8.24 -2.88 17.96
N GLY A 97 7.26 -2.00 18.19
CA GLY A 97 7.41 -0.55 17.93
C GLY A 97 7.31 -0.15 16.45
N VAL A 98 7.04 -1.11 15.54
CA VAL A 98 6.85 -0.85 14.11
C VAL A 98 5.36 -0.96 13.79
N SER A 99 4.82 0.06 13.13
CA SER A 99 3.41 0.09 12.71
C SER A 99 3.12 -0.96 11.62
N MET A 100 1.84 -1.23 11.37
CA MET A 100 1.44 -2.06 10.23
C MET A 100 2.01 -1.55 8.89
N ALA A 101 2.01 -0.23 8.68
CA ALA A 101 2.59 0.40 7.50
C ALA A 101 4.10 0.18 7.41
N GLY A 102 4.80 0.26 8.55
CA GLY A 102 6.23 -0.02 8.63
C GLY A 102 6.56 -1.48 8.32
N TRP A 103 5.80 -2.43 8.87
CA TRP A 103 5.95 -3.85 8.53
C TRP A 103 5.68 -4.12 7.05
N ASN A 104 4.66 -3.49 6.47
CA ASN A 104 4.39 -3.56 5.04
C ASN A 104 5.59 -3.04 4.22
N ALA A 105 6.19 -1.92 4.63
CA ALA A 105 7.37 -1.36 3.96
C ALA A 105 8.56 -2.33 3.97
N LEU A 106 8.89 -2.88 5.16
CA LEU A 106 10.01 -3.80 5.34
C LEU A 106 9.83 -5.10 4.55
N LEU A 107 8.65 -5.71 4.63
CA LEU A 107 8.35 -6.96 3.93
C LEU A 107 8.31 -6.76 2.41
N SER A 108 7.73 -5.64 1.94
CA SER A 108 7.72 -5.31 0.51
C SER A 108 9.15 -5.13 -0.01
N LEU A 109 10.04 -4.48 0.76
CA LEU A 109 11.45 -4.34 0.38
C LEU A 109 12.15 -5.71 0.31
N GLY A 110 11.88 -6.60 1.27
CA GLY A 110 12.39 -7.98 1.23
C GLY A 110 11.91 -8.76 0.00
N LEU A 111 10.63 -8.64 -0.35
CA LEU A 111 10.04 -9.25 -1.54
C LEU A 111 10.61 -8.67 -2.83
N ALA A 112 10.86 -7.35 -2.88
CA ALA A 112 11.55 -6.73 -4.01
C ALA A 112 12.94 -7.35 -4.22
N GLY A 113 13.68 -7.59 -3.12
CA GLY A 113 14.95 -8.30 -3.15
C GLY A 113 14.83 -9.73 -3.68
N LEU A 114 13.77 -10.45 -3.30
CA LEU A 114 13.51 -11.80 -3.81
C LEU A 114 13.24 -11.82 -5.32
N PHE A 115 12.38 -10.92 -5.80
CA PHE A 115 12.12 -10.76 -7.24
C PHE A 115 13.38 -10.36 -8.02
N ALA A 116 14.19 -9.46 -7.48
CA ALA A 116 15.46 -9.06 -8.08
C ALA A 116 16.46 -10.22 -8.15
N ARG A 117 16.53 -11.05 -7.11
CA ARG A 117 17.35 -12.28 -7.12
C ARG A 117 16.86 -13.29 -8.15
N ALA A 118 15.55 -13.50 -8.26
CA ALA A 118 14.96 -14.38 -9.27
C ALA A 118 15.25 -13.88 -10.69
N TYR A 119 15.17 -12.56 -10.91
CA TYR A 119 15.58 -11.93 -12.15
C TYR A 119 17.07 -12.13 -12.44
N ALA A 120 17.95 -11.99 -11.45
CA ALA A 120 19.38 -12.22 -11.66
C ALA A 120 19.68 -13.69 -11.99
N SER A 121 19.08 -14.64 -11.27
CA SER A 121 19.34 -16.08 -11.47
C SER A 121 18.80 -16.60 -12.80
N SER A 122 17.67 -16.09 -13.28
CA SER A 122 17.11 -16.49 -14.58
C SER A 122 17.94 -15.98 -15.76
N SER A 123 18.89 -15.05 -15.55
CA SER A 123 19.83 -14.59 -16.58
C SER A 123 21.00 -15.54 -16.75
N ALA A 124 21.34 -16.30 -15.71
CA ALA A 124 22.46 -17.24 -15.73
C ALA A 124 22.05 -18.62 -16.30
N SER A 125 20.75 -18.87 -16.44
CA SER A 125 20.19 -20.13 -16.93
C SER A 125 19.70 -20.09 -18.38
N GLN A 126 19.79 -18.93 -19.04
CA GLN A 126 19.47 -18.75 -20.47
C GLN A 126 20.76 -18.52 -21.26
#